data_AF-A0A7Y2V982-F1
#
_entry.id   AF-A0A7Y2V982-F1
#
_cell.length_a   1.000
_cell.length_b   1.000
_cell.length_c   1.000
_cell.angle_alpha   90.00
_cell.angle_beta   90.00
_cell.angle_gamma   90.00
#
_symmetry.space_group_name_H-M   'P 1'
#
loop_
_entity.id
_entity.type
_entity.pdbx_description
1 polymer ?
#
loop_
_entity_poly.entity_id
_entity_poly.type
_entity_poly.pdbx_seq_one_letter_code
_entity_poly.pdbx_strand_id
1 'polypeptide(L)' 'MKLYPIEAGNFKLDGGAMFGVVPKSLWQRTNPADNNNMIDIAAR' A
#
# COMPACT_ATOMS: atom_id res chain seq x y z
N MET A 1 12.89 -9.47 -25.05
CA MET A 1 11.46 -9.16 -24.82
C MET A 1 11.37 -7.91 -23.96
N LYS A 2 10.48 -6.95 -24.27
CA LYS A 2 10.34 -5.69 -23.53
C LYS A 2 8.95 -5.65 -22.89
N LEU A 3 8.91 -5.50 -21.57
CA LEU A 3 7.68 -5.43 -20.78
C LEU A 3 7.32 -3.97 -20.51
N TYR A 4 6.03 -3.67 -20.48
CA TYR A 4 5.48 -2.36 -20.14
C TYR A 4 4.39 -2.54 -19.07
N PRO A 5 4.46 -1.84 -17.93
CA PRO A 5 3.41 -1.87 -16.92
C PRO A 5 2.15 -1.15 -17.44
N ILE A 6 0.99 -1.52 -16.92
CA ILE A 6 -0.29 -0.88 -17.23
C ILE A 6 -0.84 -0.32 -15.93
N GLU A 7 -0.87 1.00 -15.82
CA GLU A 7 -1.49 1.69 -14.69
C GLU A 7 -3.01 1.46 -14.70
N ALA A 8 -3.48 0.59 -13.82
CA ALA A 8 -4.89 0.21 -13.66
C ALA A 8 -5.59 0.97 -12.52
N GLY A 9 -4.93 1.99 -11.95
CA GLY A 9 -5.53 2.95 -11.03
C GLY A 9 -4.94 2.92 -9.61
N ASN A 10 -5.34 3.92 -8.82
CA ASN A 10 -4.93 4.10 -7.43
C ASN A 10 -6.12 3.86 -6.51
N PHE A 11 -5.87 3.16 -5.42
CA PHE A 11 -6.86 2.84 -4.39
C PHE A 11 -6.21 2.86 -3.02
N LYS A 12 -7.07 2.85 -1.99
CA LYS A 12 -6.67 2.82 -0.59
C LYS A 12 -7.03 1.47 0.00
N LEU A 13 -6.09 0.83 0.70
CA LEU A 13 -6.32 -0.41 1.45
C LEU A 13 -5.93 -0.25 2.92
N ASP A 14 -6.54 -1.04 3.80
CA ASP A 14 -6.15 -1.04 5.21
C ASP A 14 -4.70 -1.51 5.35
N GLY A 15 -3.85 -0.67 5.97
CA GLY A 15 -2.44 -0.97 6.15
C GLY A 15 -2.21 -2.19 7.04
N GLY A 16 -3.07 -2.41 8.05
CA GLY A 16 -2.99 -3.60 8.90
C GLY A 16 -3.21 -4.88 8.12
N ALA A 17 -4.24 -4.92 7.27
CA ALA A 17 -4.55 -6.05 6.41
C ALA A 17 -3.43 -6.33 5.39
N MET A 18 -2.77 -5.29 4.87
CA MET A 18 -1.68 -5.44 3.90
C MET A 18 -0.36 -5.92 4.51
N PHE A 19 -0.07 -5.54 5.75
CA PHE A 19 1.19 -5.85 6.43
C PHE A 19 1.08 -6.98 7.46
N GLY A 20 -0.14 -7.47 7.73
CA GLY A 20 -0.41 -8.65 8.55
C GLY A 20 0.20 -8.55 9.96
N VAL A 21 1.17 -9.42 10.24
CA VAL A 21 1.83 -9.50 11.55
C VAL A 21 2.85 -8.40 11.82
N VAL A 22 3.21 -7.60 10.81
CA VAL A 22 4.22 -6.55 10.96
C VAL A 22 3.65 -5.39 11.78
N PRO A 23 4.33 -4.95 12.86
CA PRO A 23 3.87 -3.82 13.66
C PRO A 23 3.74 -2.52 12.87
N LYS A 24 2.68 -1.75 13.15
CA LYS A 24 2.40 -0.44 12.53
C LYS A 24 3.56 0.54 12.64
N SER A 25 4.27 0.55 13.76
CA SER A 25 5.45 1.40 13.96
C SER A 25 6.58 1.12 12.95
N LEU A 26 6.66 -0.08 12.39
CA LEU A 26 7.67 -0.44 11.38
C LEU A 26 7.17 -0.08 9.97
N TRP A 27 6.01 -0.57 9.56
CA TRP A 27 5.55 -0.39 8.17
C TRP A 27 5.05 1.03 7.88
N GLN A 28 4.57 1.78 8.87
CA GLN A 28 4.11 3.16 8.66
C GLN A 28 5.25 4.11 8.23
N ARG A 29 6.51 3.72 8.48
CA ARG A 29 7.68 4.50 8.06
C ARG A 29 7.86 4.53 6.54
N THR A 30 7.48 3.45 5.86
CA THR A 30 7.59 3.30 4.40
C THR A 30 6.24 3.49 3.70
N ASN A 31 5.15 3.17 4.40
CA ASN A 31 3.79 3.23 3.89
C ASN A 31 2.92 4.03 4.87
N PRO A 32 3.00 5.37 4.84
CA PRO A 32 2.22 6.23 5.72
C PRO A 32 0.73 5.97 5.54
N ALA A 33 0.06 5.62 6.64
CA ALA A 33 -1.38 5.48 6.66
C ALA A 33 -2.05 6.80 7.05
N ASP A 34 -3.25 7.02 6.52
CA ASP A 34 -4.11 8.13 6.94
C ASP A 34 -4.81 7.84 8.28
N ASN A 35 -5.70 8.75 8.69
CA ASN A 35 -6.43 8.66 9.95
C ASN A 35 -7.33 7.42 10.07
N ASN A 36 -7.69 6.79 8.93
CA ASN A 36 -8.49 5.58 8.87
C ASN A 36 -7.62 4.32 8.73
N ASN A 37 -6.30 4.43 8.97
CA ASN A 37 -5.33 3.35 8.78
C ASN A 37 -5.16 2.90 7.33
N MET A 38 -5.55 3.73 6.35
CA MET A 38 -5.49 3.36 4.94
C MET A 38 -4.19 3.82 4.30
N ILE A 39 -3.58 2.97 3.48
CA ILE A 39 -2.39 3.24 2.68
C ILE A 39 -2.73 3.36 1.20
N ASP A 40 -2.00 4.20 0.47
CA ASP A 40 -2.15 4.35 -0.97
C ASP A 40 -1.47 3.17 -1.70
N ILE A 41 -2.20 2.55 -2.62
CA ILE A 41 -1.75 1.43 -3.45
C ILE A 41 -2.11 1.72 -4.92
N ALA A 42 -1.22 1.32 -5.83
CA ALA A 42 -1.44 1.38 -7.27
C ALA A 42 -1.44 -0.03 -7.87
N ALA A 43 -2.40 -0.32 -8.75
CA ALA A 43 -2.31 -1.48 -9.63
C ALA A 43 -1.55 -1.07 -10.90
N ARG A 44 -0.40 -1.72 -11.17
CA ARG A 44 0.54 -1.38 -12.25
C ARG A 44 1.16 -2.63 -12.88
#